data_AF-A0A6G0VJP0-F1
#
_entry.id   AF-A0A6G0VJP0-F1
#
_cell.length_a   1.000
_cell.length_b   1.000
_cell.length_c   1.000
_cell.angle_alpha   90.00
_cell.angle_beta   90.00
_cell.angle_gamma   90.00
#
_symmetry.space_group_name_H-M   'P 1'
#
loop_
_entity.id
_entity.type
_entity.pdbx_description
1 polymer ?
#
loop_
_entity_poly.entity_id
_entity_poly.type
_entity_poly.pdbx_seq_one_letter_code
_entity_poly.pdbx_strand_id
1 'polypeptide(L)'
;MNFNYLGFDLFPNDPGNFPEVVSNEILNHLMQYGPCQPSPWELPGKCFPSSKDFLGVSRKFHHSYYNNVLPNGSFIKRAWLSYSPSTNRVYCISCKLFGLPKAKKLLIAQKGLSNWKHLKRDLETHAYTSEHLQSEISRGLYSKNIRIDSKLLHTKHQQISENREVVRVIIKVLIFLARQNIAFRGHDETVISQNRGNFIELLKVVGEYHGSLMAHLDKIWSTERNRITFLSHESQNTLLNILGNQVRFSIVKELRDAELFAVIIDTTTDVSNTEQFTFV
;
A
#
# COMPACT_ATOMS: atom_id res chain seq x y z
N MET A 1 27.36 -19.84 28.04
CA MET A 1 25.96 -19.63 28.46
C MET A 1 25.08 -20.43 27.51
N ASN A 2 24.59 -21.58 27.97
CA ASN A 2 23.76 -22.49 27.18
C ASN A 2 22.36 -21.89 27.03
N PHE A 3 22.03 -21.43 25.83
CA PHE A 3 20.64 -21.18 25.44
C PHE A 3 20.01 -22.50 25.02
N ASN A 4 19.19 -23.08 25.90
CA ASN A 4 18.35 -24.23 25.59
C ASN A 4 17.29 -23.82 24.53
N TYR A 5 17.60 -24.03 23.26
CA TYR A 5 16.66 -24.01 22.12
C TYR A 5 15.95 -25.37 21.99
N LEU A 6 15.10 -25.73 22.95
CA LEU A 6 14.28 -26.95 22.87
C LEU A 6 12.83 -26.62 23.24
N GLY A 7 12.01 -26.33 22.22
CA GLY A 7 10.55 -26.27 22.38
C GLY A 7 9.74 -25.54 21.30
N PHE A 8 10.34 -24.68 20.47
CA PHE A 8 9.60 -23.81 19.54
C PHE A 8 9.41 -24.34 18.10
N ASP A 9 10.08 -25.42 17.68
CA ASP A 9 10.36 -25.62 16.24
C ASP A 9 9.69 -26.82 15.55
N LEU A 10 8.45 -27.19 15.89
CA LEU A 10 7.71 -28.15 15.04
C LEU A 10 6.44 -27.57 14.40
N PHE A 11 5.78 -26.62 15.07
CA PHE A 11 4.52 -26.03 14.57
C PHE A 11 4.51 -24.51 14.78
N PRO A 12 5.11 -23.72 13.85
CA PRO A 12 5.16 -22.26 13.98
C PRO A 12 3.78 -21.59 13.92
N ASN A 13 2.76 -22.31 13.45
CA ASN A 13 1.37 -21.87 13.40
C ASN A 13 0.49 -22.40 14.54
N ASP A 14 1.08 -22.92 15.62
CA ASP A 14 0.35 -23.40 16.79
C ASP A 14 -0.46 -22.26 17.46
N PRO A 15 -1.80 -22.30 17.45
CA PRO A 15 -2.64 -21.24 18.01
C PRO A 15 -2.57 -21.12 19.54
N GLY A 16 -2.00 -22.11 20.23
CA GLY A 16 -1.69 -22.05 21.66
C GLY A 16 -0.54 -21.08 21.97
N ASN A 17 0.34 -20.82 21.00
CA ASN A 17 1.55 -20.02 21.17
C ASN A 17 1.42 -18.60 20.56
N PHE A 18 0.25 -18.23 20.04
CA PHE A 18 0.04 -16.89 19.48
C PHE A 18 0.12 -15.82 20.57
N PRO A 19 0.73 -14.66 20.30
CA PRO A 19 0.80 -13.56 21.26
C PRO A 19 -0.59 -13.01 21.57
N GLU A 20 -0.77 -12.46 22.78
CA GLU A 20 -2.05 -11.83 23.19
C GLU A 20 -2.40 -10.62 22.31
N VAL A 21 -1.39 -9.85 21.92
CA VAL A 21 -1.50 -8.74 20.97
C VAL A 21 -0.89 -9.18 19.65
N VAL A 22 -1.74 -9.30 18.63
CA VAL A 22 -1.33 -9.66 17.27
C VAL A 22 -1.25 -8.39 16.44
N SER A 23 -0.03 -7.96 16.10
CA SER A 23 0.19 -6.85 15.15
C SER A 23 -0.16 -7.28 13.72
N ASN A 24 -0.20 -6.33 12.80
CA ASN A 24 -0.47 -6.63 11.39
C ASN A 24 0.64 -7.48 10.74
N GLU A 25 1.89 -7.27 11.14
CA GLU A 25 3.06 -8.00 10.65
C GLU A 25 2.99 -9.46 11.11
N ILE A 26 2.68 -9.68 12.39
CA ILE A 26 2.50 -11.01 12.97
C ILE A 26 1.30 -11.70 12.32
N LEU A 27 0.19 -10.99 12.12
CA LEU A 27 -1.00 -11.53 11.46
C LEU A 27 -0.70 -12.00 10.03
N ASN A 28 0.04 -11.20 9.25
CA ASN A 28 0.49 -11.56 7.91
C ASN A 28 1.37 -12.81 7.91
N HIS A 29 2.34 -12.88 8.84
CA HIS A 29 3.23 -14.03 8.97
C HIS A 29 2.44 -15.31 9.32
N LEU A 30 1.53 -15.25 10.30
CA LEU A 30 0.68 -16.40 10.68
C LEU A 30 -0.21 -16.89 9.53
N MET A 31 -0.70 -15.98 8.70
CA MET A 31 -1.53 -16.32 7.54
C MET A 31 -0.80 -17.14 6.47
N GLN A 32 0.53 -16.99 6.34
CA GLN A 32 1.32 -17.75 5.36
C GLN A 32 1.35 -19.26 5.67
N TYR A 33 1.33 -19.63 6.95
CA TYR A 33 1.34 -21.04 7.36
C TYR A 33 -0.04 -21.70 7.34
N GLY A 34 -1.12 -20.91 7.36
CA GLY A 34 -2.49 -21.43 7.44
C GLY A 34 -2.81 -22.11 8.78
N PRO A 35 -3.95 -22.84 8.87
CA PRO A 35 -4.35 -23.49 10.11
C PRO A 35 -3.39 -24.61 10.51
N CYS A 36 -3.09 -24.72 11.81
CA CYS A 36 -2.30 -25.83 12.34
C CYS A 36 -3.13 -27.12 12.33
N GLN A 37 -2.89 -28.00 11.37
CA GLN A 37 -3.65 -29.25 11.18
C GLN A 37 -2.69 -30.43 11.03
N PRO A 38 -1.89 -30.74 12.06
CA PRO A 38 -0.98 -31.87 12.01
C PRO A 38 -1.73 -33.17 11.85
N SER A 39 -1.15 -34.05 11.08
CA SER A 39 -1.48 -35.46 11.04
C SER A 39 -0.97 -36.19 12.29
N PRO A 40 -1.48 -37.41 12.56
CA PRO A 40 -0.94 -38.25 13.63
C PRO A 40 0.57 -38.46 13.54
N TRP A 41 1.14 -38.62 12.32
CA TRP A 41 2.56 -38.94 12.13
C TRP A 41 3.51 -37.78 12.40
N GLU A 42 3.02 -36.54 12.35
CA GLU A 42 3.80 -35.33 12.69
C GLU A 42 3.86 -35.05 14.20
N LEU A 43 3.06 -35.77 15.01
CA LEU A 43 3.00 -35.58 16.45
C LEU A 43 3.93 -36.53 17.23
N PRO A 44 4.40 -36.13 18.43
CA PRO A 44 5.10 -37.03 19.33
C PRO A 44 4.27 -38.28 19.62
N GLY A 45 4.91 -39.46 19.52
CA GLY A 45 4.21 -40.74 19.69
C GLY A 45 3.29 -41.13 18.52
N LYS A 46 3.38 -40.44 17.38
CA LYS A 46 2.64 -40.70 16.14
C LYS A 46 1.11 -40.78 16.34
N CYS A 47 0.60 -40.05 17.33
CA CYS A 47 -0.83 -40.01 17.64
C CYS A 47 -1.22 -38.72 18.37
N PHE A 48 -2.51 -38.39 18.33
CA PHE A 48 -3.05 -37.32 19.16
C PHE A 48 -3.05 -37.74 20.64
N PRO A 49 -2.56 -36.88 21.56
CA PRO A 49 -2.59 -37.13 23.00
C PRO A 49 -4.01 -37.40 23.52
N SER A 50 -4.13 -38.38 24.40
CA SER A 50 -5.39 -38.70 25.07
C SER A 50 -5.54 -37.99 26.41
N SER A 51 -6.75 -37.53 26.70
CA SER A 51 -7.16 -36.96 27.99
C SER A 51 -8.35 -37.72 28.55
N LYS A 52 -8.37 -37.95 29.86
CA LYS A 52 -9.53 -38.53 30.54
C LYS A 52 -10.64 -37.48 30.66
N ASP A 53 -11.86 -37.85 30.32
CA ASP A 53 -13.04 -37.03 30.60
C ASP A 53 -13.46 -37.12 32.09
N PHE A 54 -14.49 -36.37 32.48
CA PHE A 54 -15.01 -36.38 33.86
C PHE A 54 -15.50 -37.76 34.33
N LEU A 55 -15.76 -38.68 33.40
CA LEU A 55 -16.16 -40.06 33.68
C LEU A 55 -14.96 -41.03 33.67
N GLY A 56 -13.74 -40.51 33.55
CA GLY A 56 -12.50 -41.30 33.50
C GLY A 56 -12.23 -41.95 32.14
N VAL A 57 -13.07 -41.73 31.11
CA VAL A 57 -12.91 -42.33 29.79
C VAL A 57 -11.83 -41.59 29.02
N SER A 58 -10.82 -42.33 28.56
CA SER A 58 -9.74 -41.78 27.74
C SER A 58 -10.26 -41.44 26.34
N ARG A 59 -10.16 -40.18 25.93
CA ARG A 59 -10.56 -39.69 24.62
C ARG A 59 -9.44 -38.83 24.02
N LYS A 60 -9.37 -38.76 22.71
CA LYS A 60 -8.37 -37.96 21.97
C LYS A 60 -9.01 -37.28 20.77
N PHE A 61 -8.34 -36.23 20.29
CA PHE A 61 -8.67 -35.65 19.00
C PHE A 61 -8.43 -36.65 17.85
N HIS A 62 -9.18 -36.48 16.76
CA HIS A 62 -9.02 -37.27 15.55
C HIS A 62 -8.99 -36.34 14.32
N HIS A 63 -8.05 -36.57 13.39
CA HIS A 63 -7.84 -35.70 12.24
C HIS A 63 -9.08 -35.60 11.30
N SER A 64 -10.02 -36.54 11.39
CA SER A 64 -11.29 -36.45 10.64
C SER A 64 -12.09 -35.19 10.98
N TYR A 65 -11.92 -34.60 12.18
CA TYR A 65 -12.58 -33.34 12.54
C TYR A 65 -12.11 -32.15 11.71
N TYR A 66 -10.95 -32.22 11.04
CA TYR A 66 -10.54 -31.19 10.09
C TYR A 66 -11.46 -31.11 8.87
N ASN A 67 -12.31 -32.11 8.64
CA ASN A 67 -13.24 -32.13 7.52
C ASN A 67 -14.68 -32.09 8.03
N ASN A 68 -15.55 -31.42 7.28
CA ASN A 68 -17.00 -31.52 7.42
C ASN A 68 -17.52 -32.54 6.40
N VAL A 69 -18.53 -33.33 6.77
CA VAL A 69 -19.16 -34.31 5.88
C VAL A 69 -20.48 -33.72 5.37
N LEU A 70 -20.62 -33.61 4.06
CA LEU A 70 -21.83 -33.13 3.42
C LEU A 70 -22.90 -34.23 3.30
N PRO A 71 -24.18 -33.88 3.10
CA PRO A 71 -25.25 -34.87 2.92
C PRO A 71 -25.01 -35.84 1.75
N ASN A 72 -24.27 -35.41 0.73
CA ASN A 72 -23.89 -36.22 -0.43
C ASN A 72 -22.66 -37.12 -0.18
N GLY A 73 -22.14 -37.19 1.05
CA GLY A 73 -20.97 -37.99 1.43
C GLY A 73 -19.61 -37.36 1.09
N SER A 74 -19.57 -36.20 0.44
CA SER A 74 -18.30 -35.49 0.16
C SER A 74 -17.76 -34.75 1.39
N PHE A 75 -16.45 -34.49 1.39
CA PHE A 75 -15.76 -33.82 2.49
C PHE A 75 -15.34 -32.39 2.12
N ILE A 76 -15.56 -31.45 3.04
CA ILE A 76 -15.03 -30.07 2.93
C ILE A 76 -14.07 -29.81 4.08
N LYS A 77 -12.84 -29.39 3.76
CA LYS A 77 -11.82 -29.06 4.75
C LYS A 77 -12.20 -27.78 5.52
N ARG A 78 -12.20 -27.85 6.84
CA ARG A 78 -12.41 -26.72 7.76
C ARG A 78 -11.14 -25.88 7.82
N ALA A 79 -11.01 -24.92 6.91
CA ALA A 79 -9.85 -24.02 6.86
C ALA A 79 -9.69 -23.12 8.11
N TRP A 80 -10.69 -23.03 8.98
CA TRP A 80 -10.68 -22.22 10.20
C TRP A 80 -10.33 -23.02 11.46
N LEU A 81 -10.34 -24.36 11.41
CA LEU A 81 -10.09 -25.21 12.58
C LEU A 81 -8.60 -25.50 12.69
N SER A 82 -7.99 -25.19 13.82
CA SER A 82 -6.60 -25.55 14.13
C SER A 82 -6.53 -26.36 15.40
N TYR A 83 -5.69 -27.38 15.42
CA TYR A 83 -5.30 -28.10 16.61
C TYR A 83 -4.01 -27.50 17.15
N SER A 84 -3.89 -27.37 18.47
CA SER A 84 -2.70 -26.89 19.17
C SER A 84 -1.99 -28.07 19.82
N PRO A 85 -0.84 -28.50 19.28
CA PRO A 85 0.01 -29.51 19.91
C PRO A 85 0.47 -29.10 21.32
N SER A 86 0.76 -27.82 21.56
CA SER A 86 1.25 -27.35 22.86
C SER A 86 0.18 -27.42 23.96
N THR A 87 -1.09 -27.20 23.62
CA THR A 87 -2.18 -27.15 24.62
C THR A 87 -3.12 -28.35 24.59
N ASN A 88 -2.98 -29.25 23.60
CA ASN A 88 -3.91 -30.36 23.33
C ASN A 88 -5.38 -29.88 23.24
N ARG A 89 -5.61 -28.84 22.43
CA ARG A 89 -6.93 -28.19 22.24
C ARG A 89 -7.12 -27.78 20.80
N VAL A 90 -8.37 -27.57 20.40
CA VAL A 90 -8.70 -26.99 19.10
C VAL A 90 -9.17 -25.55 19.21
N TYR A 91 -8.79 -24.75 18.24
CA TYR A 91 -9.08 -23.33 18.13
C TYR A 91 -9.73 -23.00 16.79
N CYS A 92 -10.57 -21.97 16.79
CA CYS A 92 -11.00 -21.31 15.57
C CYS A 92 -10.06 -20.14 15.28
N ILE A 93 -9.14 -20.30 14.32
CA ILE A 93 -8.15 -19.27 13.99
C ILE A 93 -8.81 -18.00 13.48
N SER A 94 -9.94 -18.12 12.79
CA SER A 94 -10.67 -16.97 12.26
C SER A 94 -11.25 -16.13 13.38
N CYS A 95 -11.93 -16.74 14.35
CA CYS A 95 -12.43 -16.01 15.51
C CYS A 95 -11.31 -15.47 16.40
N LYS A 96 -10.21 -16.22 16.55
CA LYS A 96 -9.05 -15.79 17.36
C LYS A 96 -8.33 -14.57 16.78
N LEU A 97 -8.10 -14.56 15.47
CA LEU A 97 -7.31 -13.53 14.80
C LEU A 97 -8.17 -12.38 14.27
N PHE A 98 -9.26 -12.69 13.57
CA PHE A 98 -10.09 -11.73 12.82
C PHE A 98 -11.44 -11.41 13.50
N GLY A 99 -11.75 -12.07 14.61
CA GLY A 99 -13.01 -11.87 15.31
C GLY A 99 -13.12 -10.50 15.98
N LEU A 100 -14.34 -9.97 16.02
CA LEU A 100 -14.68 -8.85 16.92
C LEU A 100 -14.54 -9.26 18.39
N PRO A 101 -14.56 -8.31 19.36
CA PRO A 101 -14.36 -8.62 20.77
C PRO A 101 -15.25 -9.75 21.32
N LYS A 102 -16.49 -9.85 20.84
CA LYS A 102 -17.41 -10.94 21.20
C LYS A 102 -16.93 -12.30 20.68
N ALA A 103 -16.49 -12.37 19.42
CA ALA A 103 -15.94 -13.58 18.81
C ALA A 103 -14.63 -14.03 19.47
N LYS A 104 -13.73 -13.10 19.80
CA LYS A 104 -12.46 -13.39 20.49
C LYS A 104 -12.64 -13.92 21.90
N LYS A 105 -13.75 -13.57 22.57
CA LYS A 105 -14.13 -14.09 23.90
C LYS A 105 -14.78 -15.48 23.87
N LEU A 106 -15.12 -16.02 22.70
CA LEU A 106 -15.63 -17.39 22.59
C LEU A 106 -14.58 -18.39 23.08
N LEU A 107 -15.00 -19.44 23.77
CA LEU A 107 -14.10 -20.44 24.34
C LEU A 107 -13.17 -21.04 23.27
N ILE A 108 -13.70 -21.35 22.08
CA ILE A 108 -12.96 -21.89 20.94
C ILE A 108 -11.93 -20.91 20.34
N ALA A 109 -12.04 -19.60 20.60
CA ALA A 109 -11.06 -18.61 20.15
C ALA A 109 -10.02 -18.31 21.24
N GLN A 110 -10.48 -18.13 22.47
CA GLN A 110 -9.64 -17.69 23.59
C GLN A 110 -8.84 -18.84 24.21
N LYS A 111 -9.52 -19.88 24.69
CA LYS A 111 -8.92 -20.96 25.50
C LYS A 111 -8.87 -22.32 24.79
N GLY A 112 -9.51 -22.46 23.64
CA GLY A 112 -9.63 -23.70 22.89
C GLY A 112 -10.57 -24.73 23.52
N LEU A 113 -11.00 -25.71 22.72
CA LEU A 113 -11.85 -26.83 23.14
C LEU A 113 -11.04 -28.13 23.27
N SER A 114 -11.31 -28.90 24.32
CA SER A 114 -10.77 -30.26 24.52
C SER A 114 -11.85 -31.30 24.86
N ASN A 115 -13.13 -30.93 24.74
CA ASN A 115 -14.24 -31.86 24.98
C ASN A 115 -14.46 -32.76 23.76
N TRP A 116 -13.60 -33.78 23.61
CA TRP A 116 -13.62 -34.69 22.46
C TRP A 116 -14.95 -35.43 22.28
N LYS A 117 -15.71 -35.66 23.36
CA LYS A 117 -17.01 -36.35 23.31
C LYS A 117 -18.06 -35.59 22.49
N HIS A 118 -18.07 -34.26 22.62
CA HIS A 118 -19.07 -33.39 21.98
C HIS A 118 -18.50 -32.52 20.87
N LEU A 119 -17.20 -32.67 20.57
CA LEU A 119 -16.49 -31.79 19.65
C LEU A 119 -17.17 -31.69 18.28
N LYS A 120 -17.66 -32.79 17.71
CA LYS A 120 -18.36 -32.75 16.40
C LYS A 120 -19.51 -31.75 16.41
N ARG A 121 -20.41 -31.90 17.38
CA ARG A 121 -21.59 -31.05 17.56
C ARG A 121 -21.17 -29.61 17.82
N ASP A 122 -20.18 -29.40 18.69
CA ASP A 122 -19.73 -28.06 19.06
C ASP A 122 -19.07 -27.32 17.86
N LEU A 123 -18.38 -28.05 16.97
CA LEU A 123 -17.83 -27.50 15.73
C LEU A 123 -18.90 -27.21 14.67
N GLU A 124 -19.96 -28.02 14.62
CA GLU A 124 -21.11 -27.79 13.75
C GLU A 124 -21.88 -26.56 14.20
N THR A 125 -22.25 -26.47 15.48
CA THR A 125 -22.97 -25.30 16.01
C THR A 125 -22.15 -24.02 15.89
N HIS A 126 -20.84 -24.07 16.17
CA HIS A 126 -19.94 -22.93 16.01
C HIS A 126 -19.90 -22.41 14.56
N ALA A 127 -19.90 -23.30 13.57
CA ALA A 127 -19.80 -22.90 12.17
C ALA A 127 -20.97 -22.02 11.68
N TYR A 128 -22.12 -22.09 12.36
CA TYR A 128 -23.33 -21.32 12.03
C TYR A 128 -23.53 -20.08 12.90
N THR A 129 -22.63 -19.77 13.85
CA THR A 129 -22.79 -18.56 14.66
C THR A 129 -22.43 -17.30 13.87
N SER A 130 -23.12 -16.20 14.15
CA SER A 130 -22.86 -14.92 13.48
C SER A 130 -21.45 -14.40 13.75
N GLU A 131 -20.92 -14.65 14.95
CA GLU A 131 -19.53 -14.32 15.31
C GLU A 131 -18.52 -15.06 14.42
N HIS A 132 -18.75 -16.34 14.15
CA HIS A 132 -17.90 -17.13 13.28
C HIS A 132 -17.98 -16.65 11.84
N LEU A 133 -19.19 -16.51 11.30
CA LEU A 133 -19.42 -16.06 9.93
C LEU A 133 -18.80 -14.69 9.66
N GLN A 134 -18.96 -13.74 10.58
CA GLN A 134 -18.32 -12.43 10.48
C GLN A 134 -16.79 -12.54 10.50
N SER A 135 -16.23 -13.38 11.36
CA SER A 135 -14.78 -13.61 11.43
C SER A 135 -14.24 -14.25 10.14
N GLU A 136 -14.98 -15.18 9.52
CA GLU A 136 -14.64 -15.77 8.22
C GLU A 136 -14.68 -14.74 7.09
N ILE A 137 -15.69 -13.86 7.07
CA ILE A 137 -15.78 -12.76 6.10
C ILE A 137 -14.57 -11.82 6.26
N SER A 138 -14.26 -11.40 7.50
CA SER A 138 -13.10 -10.55 7.79
C SER A 138 -11.78 -11.20 7.37
N ARG A 139 -11.61 -12.49 7.64
CA ARG A 139 -10.46 -13.26 7.17
C ARG A 139 -10.39 -13.31 5.64
N GLY A 140 -11.51 -13.54 4.96
CA GLY A 140 -11.58 -13.58 3.50
C GLY A 140 -11.23 -12.24 2.84
N LEU A 141 -11.73 -11.14 3.40
CA LEU A 141 -11.39 -9.78 2.94
C LEU A 141 -9.89 -9.49 3.13
N TYR A 142 -9.32 -9.92 4.26
CA TYR A 142 -7.90 -9.80 4.54
C TYR A 142 -7.04 -10.61 3.57
N SER A 143 -7.35 -11.89 3.36
CA SER A 143 -6.59 -12.78 2.45
C SER A 143 -6.65 -12.34 0.99
N LYS A 144 -7.75 -11.73 0.55
CA LYS A 144 -7.87 -11.17 -0.82
C LYS A 144 -7.19 -9.80 -0.97
N ASN A 145 -6.46 -9.35 0.04
CA ASN A 145 -5.77 -8.06 0.06
C ASN A 145 -6.70 -6.87 -0.26
N ILE A 146 -8.00 -7.01 0.05
CA ILE A 146 -9.01 -5.93 -0.05
C ILE A 146 -8.84 -5.08 1.21
N ARG A 147 -7.65 -4.53 1.37
CA ARG A 147 -7.32 -3.60 2.44
C ARG A 147 -7.58 -2.21 1.89
N ILE A 148 -8.43 -1.45 2.57
CA ILE A 148 -8.63 -0.02 2.28
C ILE A 148 -7.26 0.68 2.24
N ASP A 149 -6.33 0.27 3.11
CA ASP A 149 -4.97 0.80 3.19
C ASP A 149 -4.12 0.56 1.94
N SER A 150 -4.15 -0.64 1.33
CA SER A 150 -3.31 -0.91 0.15
C SER A 150 -3.86 -0.22 -1.10
N LYS A 151 -5.18 -0.16 -1.23
CA LYS A 151 -5.85 0.60 -2.29
C LYS A 151 -5.61 2.09 -2.12
N LEU A 152 -5.70 2.62 -0.91
CA LEU A 152 -5.41 4.02 -0.60
C LEU A 152 -3.94 4.37 -0.88
N LEU A 153 -3.01 3.51 -0.48
CA LEU A 153 -1.58 3.68 -0.76
C LEU A 153 -1.32 3.66 -2.27
N HIS A 154 -1.91 2.71 -3.00
CA HIS A 154 -1.79 2.63 -4.45
C HIS A 154 -2.35 3.87 -5.15
N THR A 155 -3.56 4.32 -4.77
CA THR A 155 -4.16 5.57 -5.28
C THR A 155 -3.27 6.79 -4.96
N LYS A 156 -2.67 6.84 -3.77
CA LYS A 156 -1.74 7.92 -3.41
C LYS A 156 -0.48 7.89 -4.28
N HIS A 157 0.12 6.73 -4.49
CA HIS A 157 1.30 6.60 -5.36
C HIS A 157 0.98 6.96 -6.80
N GLN A 158 -0.17 6.53 -7.30
CA GLN A 158 -0.65 6.89 -8.63
C GLN A 158 -0.81 8.41 -8.76
N GLN A 159 -1.46 9.05 -7.79
CA GLN A 159 -1.63 10.50 -7.78
C GLN A 159 -0.30 11.26 -7.71
N ILE A 160 0.68 10.76 -6.95
CA ILE A 160 2.04 11.33 -6.93
C ILE A 160 2.68 11.23 -8.30
N SER A 161 2.54 10.08 -8.98
CA SER A 161 3.07 9.87 -10.32
C SER A 161 2.44 10.82 -11.34
N GLU A 162 1.10 10.92 -11.33
CA GLU A 162 0.35 11.83 -12.21
C GLU A 162 0.75 13.29 -11.98
N ASN A 163 0.85 13.73 -10.72
CA ASN A 163 1.28 15.09 -10.39
C ASN A 163 2.72 15.37 -10.87
N ARG A 164 3.63 14.40 -10.75
CA ARG A 164 5.01 14.54 -11.25
C ARG A 164 5.04 14.70 -12.77
N GLU A 165 4.21 13.94 -13.49
CA GLU A 165 4.10 14.09 -14.94
C GLU A 165 3.53 15.44 -15.35
N VAL A 166 2.51 15.95 -14.65
CA VAL A 166 1.99 17.31 -14.88
C VAL A 166 3.10 18.37 -14.74
N VAL A 167 3.85 18.34 -13.64
CA VAL A 167 4.96 19.28 -13.41
C VAL A 167 6.04 19.14 -14.47
N ARG A 168 6.37 17.90 -14.87
CA ARG A 168 7.34 17.63 -15.94
C ARG A 168 6.91 18.25 -17.26
N VAL A 169 5.64 18.14 -17.64
CA VAL A 169 5.11 18.75 -18.87
C VAL A 169 5.15 20.27 -18.79
N ILE A 170 4.75 20.85 -17.65
CA ILE A 170 4.83 22.30 -17.42
C ILE A 170 6.27 22.81 -17.59
N ILE A 171 7.25 22.13 -17.00
CA ILE A 171 8.67 22.47 -17.15
C ILE A 171 9.11 22.40 -18.62
N LYS A 172 8.66 21.39 -19.38
CA LYS A 172 8.98 21.29 -20.82
C LYS A 172 8.41 22.45 -21.62
N VAL A 173 7.18 22.88 -21.32
CA VAL A 173 6.56 24.06 -21.95
C VAL A 173 7.35 25.32 -21.61
N LEU A 174 7.76 25.51 -20.35
CA LEU A 174 8.60 26.64 -19.95
C LEU A 174 9.94 26.66 -20.71
N ILE A 175 10.62 25.51 -20.79
CA ILE A 175 11.88 25.37 -21.53
C ILE A 175 11.68 25.67 -23.01
N PHE A 176 10.58 25.20 -23.61
CA PHE A 176 10.28 25.47 -25.01
C PHE A 176 10.15 26.98 -25.25
N LEU A 177 9.32 27.67 -24.48
CA LEU A 177 9.11 29.12 -24.63
C LEU A 177 10.41 29.90 -24.40
N ALA A 178 11.18 29.53 -23.36
CA ALA A 178 12.48 30.16 -23.08
C ALA A 178 13.45 30.01 -24.25
N ARG A 179 13.59 28.79 -24.79
CA ARG A 179 14.53 28.51 -25.89
C ARG A 179 14.15 29.18 -27.20
N GLN A 180 12.86 29.38 -27.44
CA GLN A 180 12.36 30.07 -28.64
C GLN A 180 12.26 31.59 -28.45
N ASN A 181 12.63 32.11 -27.28
CA ASN A 181 12.46 33.51 -26.91
C ASN A 181 11.01 34.00 -27.10
N ILE A 182 10.04 33.14 -26.79
CA ILE A 182 8.61 33.45 -26.89
C ILE A 182 8.14 34.03 -25.56
N ALA A 183 7.41 35.14 -25.62
CA ALA A 183 6.79 35.73 -24.43
C ALA A 183 5.85 34.71 -23.75
N PHE A 184 5.98 34.54 -22.44
CA PHE A 184 5.22 33.53 -21.71
C PHE A 184 3.77 33.98 -21.46
N ARG A 185 3.61 35.25 -21.12
CA ARG A 185 2.37 35.84 -20.61
C ARG A 185 1.63 36.63 -21.66
N GLY A 186 0.31 36.68 -21.50
CA GLY A 186 -0.58 37.52 -22.29
C GLY A 186 -0.82 38.87 -21.61
N HIS A 187 -1.48 39.78 -22.32
CA HIS A 187 -1.96 41.03 -21.73
C HIS A 187 -3.06 40.77 -20.68
N ASP A 188 -3.89 39.76 -20.91
CA ASP A 188 -4.98 39.35 -20.01
C ASP A 188 -5.01 37.83 -19.87
N GLU A 189 -4.66 37.32 -18.68
CA GLU A 189 -4.69 35.89 -18.34
C GLU A 189 -5.97 35.48 -17.60
N THR A 190 -7.00 36.34 -17.54
CA THR A 190 -8.29 36.01 -16.92
C THR A 190 -9.00 34.88 -17.66
N VAL A 191 -9.92 34.19 -16.99
CA VAL A 191 -10.65 33.03 -17.57
C VAL A 191 -11.55 33.45 -18.74
N ILE A 192 -11.99 34.71 -18.77
CA ILE A 192 -12.85 35.27 -19.83
C ILE A 192 -12.06 35.73 -21.06
N SER A 193 -10.73 35.82 -20.97
CA SER A 193 -9.88 36.22 -22.09
C SER A 193 -9.84 35.15 -23.18
N GLN A 194 -9.96 35.59 -24.44
CA GLN A 194 -9.82 34.71 -25.61
C GLN A 194 -8.37 34.24 -25.82
N ASN A 195 -7.39 34.97 -25.31
CA ASN A 195 -5.98 34.61 -25.39
C ASN A 195 -5.29 34.93 -24.07
N ARG A 196 -5.00 33.87 -23.30
CA ARG A 196 -4.40 33.96 -21.96
C ARG A 196 -2.87 33.92 -21.97
N GLY A 197 -2.26 34.21 -23.11
CA GLY A 197 -0.81 34.16 -23.29
C GLY A 197 -0.30 32.80 -23.73
N ASN A 198 0.90 32.79 -24.32
CA ASN A 198 1.46 31.62 -24.98
C ASN A 198 1.64 30.43 -24.04
N PHE A 199 1.95 30.67 -22.75
CA PHE A 199 2.11 29.60 -21.78
C PHE A 199 0.81 28.83 -21.51
N ILE A 200 -0.28 29.55 -21.22
CA ILE A 200 -1.58 28.93 -20.93
C ILE A 200 -2.17 28.29 -22.20
N GLU A 201 -2.08 28.98 -23.35
CA GLU A 201 -2.59 28.45 -24.62
C GLU A 201 -1.81 27.21 -25.08
N LEU A 202 -0.48 27.19 -24.92
CA LEU A 202 0.31 26.01 -25.25
C LEU A 202 0.01 24.83 -24.31
N LEU A 203 -0.25 25.08 -23.02
CA LEU A 203 -0.67 24.03 -22.10
C LEU A 203 -2.03 23.43 -22.45
N LYS A 204 -2.98 24.22 -22.96
CA LYS A 204 -4.26 23.71 -23.47
C LYS A 204 -4.04 22.73 -24.61
N VAL A 205 -3.26 23.14 -25.63
CA VAL A 205 -2.94 22.30 -26.79
C VAL A 205 -2.21 21.01 -26.38
N VAL A 206 -1.22 21.11 -25.48
CA VAL A 206 -0.52 19.92 -24.98
C VAL A 206 -1.45 19.04 -24.14
N GLY A 207 -2.40 19.64 -23.42
CA GLY A 207 -3.42 18.94 -22.63
C GLY A 207 -4.28 18.01 -23.48
N GLU A 208 -4.63 18.40 -24.71
CA GLU A 208 -5.42 17.57 -25.65
C GLU A 208 -4.79 16.19 -25.89
N TYR A 209 -3.47 16.08 -25.81
CA TYR A 209 -2.71 14.85 -26.03
C TYR A 209 -2.14 14.25 -24.73
N HIS A 210 -2.36 14.88 -23.57
CA HIS A 210 -1.79 14.46 -22.30
C HIS A 210 -2.85 14.44 -21.20
N GLY A 211 -3.47 13.27 -21.00
CA GLY A 211 -4.63 13.09 -20.11
C GLY A 211 -4.44 13.60 -18.68
N SER A 212 -3.27 13.36 -18.05
CA SER A 212 -3.01 13.87 -16.69
C SER A 212 -2.89 15.39 -16.64
N LEU A 213 -2.41 16.02 -17.72
CA LEU A 213 -2.34 17.48 -17.80
C LEU A 213 -3.74 18.05 -18.01
N MET A 214 -4.53 17.47 -18.91
CA MET A 214 -5.92 17.89 -19.14
C MET A 214 -6.75 17.81 -17.87
N ALA A 215 -6.69 16.68 -17.16
CA ALA A 215 -7.41 16.51 -15.90
C ALA A 215 -6.98 17.54 -14.83
N HIS A 216 -5.70 17.95 -14.82
CA HIS A 216 -5.21 19.02 -13.95
C HIS A 216 -5.75 20.39 -14.35
N LEU A 217 -5.74 20.72 -15.66
CA LEU A 217 -6.27 21.97 -16.18
C LEU A 217 -7.77 22.11 -15.95
N ASP A 218 -8.55 21.06 -16.25
CA ASP A 218 -9.99 20.99 -16.00
C ASP A 218 -10.30 21.21 -14.52
N LYS A 219 -9.51 20.61 -13.62
CA LYS A 219 -9.65 20.79 -12.18
C LYS A 219 -9.37 22.22 -11.74
N ILE A 220 -8.43 22.90 -12.38
CA ILE A 220 -8.13 24.32 -12.09
C ILE A 220 -9.27 25.21 -12.56
N TRP A 221 -9.79 24.98 -13.77
CA TRP A 221 -10.83 25.85 -14.33
C TRP A 221 -12.22 25.59 -13.77
N SER A 222 -12.49 24.38 -13.26
CA SER A 222 -13.79 24.01 -12.65
C SER A 222 -13.94 24.37 -11.17
N THR A 223 -12.87 24.75 -10.46
CA THR A 223 -12.95 25.08 -9.03
C THR A 223 -12.26 26.40 -8.68
N GLU A 224 -12.98 27.31 -8.02
CA GLU A 224 -12.44 28.59 -7.50
C GLU A 224 -11.53 28.47 -6.26
N ARG A 225 -11.07 27.26 -5.91
CA ARG A 225 -10.30 27.05 -4.67
C ARG A 225 -8.81 27.32 -4.87
N ASN A 226 -8.23 28.04 -3.92
CA ASN A 226 -6.80 28.27 -3.79
C ASN A 226 -6.04 26.92 -3.72
N ARG A 227 -5.37 26.55 -4.81
CA ARG A 227 -4.58 25.32 -4.95
C ARG A 227 -3.30 25.62 -5.70
N ILE A 228 -2.25 24.83 -5.45
CA ILE A 228 -0.99 24.91 -6.20
C ILE A 228 -1.25 24.47 -7.65
N THR A 229 -1.30 25.43 -8.57
CA THR A 229 -1.58 25.18 -9.99
C THR A 229 -0.33 24.96 -10.82
N PHE A 230 0.82 25.50 -10.38
CA PHE A 230 2.03 25.72 -11.18
C PHE A 230 1.84 26.62 -12.41
N LEU A 231 0.67 27.27 -12.54
CA LEU A 231 0.36 28.15 -13.66
C LEU A 231 0.56 29.63 -13.33
N SER A 232 0.65 29.99 -12.05
CA SER A 232 0.79 31.39 -11.64
C SER A 232 2.11 31.99 -12.10
N HIS A 233 2.09 33.30 -12.31
CA HIS A 233 3.27 34.10 -12.63
C HIS A 233 4.44 33.85 -11.67
N GLU A 234 4.14 33.71 -10.37
CA GLU A 234 5.11 33.40 -9.33
C GLU A 234 5.70 32.00 -9.52
N SER A 235 4.85 30.99 -9.74
CA SER A 235 5.31 29.61 -9.97
C SER A 235 6.20 29.51 -11.20
N GLN A 236 5.80 30.17 -12.30
CA GLN A 236 6.60 30.23 -13.54
C GLN A 236 7.98 30.83 -13.27
N ASN A 237 8.03 31.98 -12.58
CA ASN A 237 9.29 32.66 -12.26
C ASN A 237 10.18 31.81 -11.35
N THR A 238 9.61 31.15 -10.33
CA THR A 238 10.37 30.24 -9.47
C THR A 238 10.98 29.09 -10.26
N LEU A 239 10.20 28.44 -11.13
CA LEU A 239 10.67 27.35 -11.97
C LEU A 239 11.76 27.82 -12.95
N LEU A 240 11.56 28.97 -13.61
CA LEU A 240 12.54 29.57 -14.50
C LEU A 240 13.84 29.91 -13.78
N ASN A 241 13.78 30.44 -12.56
CA ASN A 241 14.97 30.71 -11.75
C ASN A 241 15.73 29.43 -11.41
N ILE A 242 15.03 28.35 -11.06
CA ILE A 242 15.65 27.04 -10.79
C ILE A 242 16.34 26.51 -12.06
N LEU A 243 15.66 26.56 -13.21
CA LEU A 243 16.20 26.14 -14.50
C LEU A 243 17.43 26.97 -14.88
N GLY A 244 17.35 28.30 -14.76
CA GLY A 244 18.46 29.22 -15.02
C GLY A 244 19.66 28.95 -14.12
N ASN A 245 19.42 28.67 -12.84
CA ASN A 245 20.48 28.28 -11.91
C ASN A 245 21.14 26.95 -12.28
N GLN A 246 20.39 25.97 -12.77
CA GLN A 246 20.96 24.70 -13.25
C GLN A 246 21.82 24.89 -14.50
N VAL A 247 21.38 25.71 -15.44
CA VAL A 247 22.16 26.07 -16.64
C VAL A 247 23.44 26.79 -16.22
N ARG A 248 23.34 27.81 -15.36
CA ARG A 248 24.49 28.54 -14.82
C ARG A 248 25.47 27.63 -14.10
N PHE A 249 24.98 26.73 -13.26
CA PHE A 249 25.81 25.76 -12.56
C PHE A 249 26.58 24.87 -13.54
N SER A 250 25.93 24.40 -14.60
CA SER A 250 26.55 23.56 -15.63
C SER A 250 27.65 24.33 -16.38
N ILE A 251 27.37 25.56 -16.81
CA ILE A 251 28.36 26.43 -17.47
C ILE A 251 29.55 26.71 -16.55
N VAL A 252 29.32 27.06 -15.28
CA VAL A 252 30.40 27.33 -14.32
C VAL A 252 31.24 26.09 -14.07
N LYS A 253 30.62 24.90 -14.06
CA LYS A 253 31.35 23.64 -13.93
C LYS A 253 32.25 23.43 -15.15
N GLU A 254 31.71 23.57 -16.36
CA GLU A 254 32.48 23.44 -17.61
C GLU A 254 33.65 24.43 -17.66
N LEU A 255 33.46 25.67 -17.23
CA LEU A 255 34.53 26.68 -17.15
C LEU A 255 35.63 26.32 -16.15
N ARG A 256 35.28 25.71 -15.01
CA ARG A 256 36.27 25.28 -14.01
C ARG A 256 37.07 24.07 -14.47
N ASP A 257 36.43 23.20 -15.25
CA ASP A 257 37.07 22.00 -15.81
C ASP A 257 37.94 22.35 -17.04
N ALA A 258 37.73 23.53 -17.66
CA ALA A 258 38.53 24.01 -18.77
C ALA A 258 39.86 24.63 -18.31
N GLU A 259 40.97 24.27 -18.96
CA GLU A 259 42.29 24.87 -18.70
C GLU A 259 42.42 26.29 -19.27
N LEU A 260 41.71 26.58 -20.37
CA LEU A 260 41.70 27.85 -21.07
C LEU A 260 40.26 28.18 -21.52
N PHE A 261 39.88 29.44 -21.38
CA PHE A 261 38.62 29.97 -21.92
C PHE A 261 38.84 31.33 -22.56
N ALA A 262 37.99 31.69 -23.51
CA ALA A 262 37.97 33.01 -24.14
C ALA A 262 36.64 33.70 -23.82
N VAL A 263 36.66 35.03 -23.76
CA VAL A 263 35.46 35.86 -23.59
C VAL A 263 35.37 36.77 -24.80
N ILE A 264 34.26 36.70 -25.52
CA ILE A 264 33.97 37.61 -26.63
C ILE A 264 33.06 38.72 -26.11
N ILE A 265 33.45 39.96 -26.36
CA ILE A 265 32.64 41.14 -26.02
C ILE A 265 32.26 41.79 -27.33
N ASP A 266 30.95 41.82 -27.61
CA ASP A 266 30.39 42.53 -28.75
C ASP A 266 29.71 43.81 -28.27
N THR A 267 29.88 44.90 -29.01
CA THR A 267 29.42 46.25 -28.63
C THR A 267 28.62 46.87 -29.77
N THR A 268 27.42 47.36 -29.45
CA THR A 268 26.56 48.08 -30.40
C THR A 268 26.06 49.38 -29.76
N THR A 269 25.97 50.46 -30.53
CA THR A 269 25.40 51.73 -30.07
C THR A 269 23.93 51.79 -30.43
N ASP A 270 23.06 52.07 -29.45
CA ASP A 270 21.63 52.20 -29.71
C ASP A 270 21.25 53.60 -30.22
N VAL A 271 19.98 53.78 -30.58
CA VAL A 271 19.42 55.04 -31.10
C VAL A 271 19.48 56.21 -30.10
N SER A 272 19.75 55.94 -28.83
CA SER A 272 19.94 56.95 -27.78
C SER A 272 21.41 57.34 -27.58
N ASN A 273 22.31 56.84 -28.44
CA ASN A 273 23.77 56.95 -28.31
C ASN A 273 24.31 56.29 -27.03
N THR A 274 23.60 55.29 -26.51
CA THR A 274 24.08 54.49 -25.38
C THR A 274 24.77 53.24 -25.93
N GLU A 275 25.99 52.97 -25.49
CA GLU A 275 26.68 51.72 -25.81
C GLU A 275 26.08 50.57 -25.02
N GLN A 276 25.69 49.52 -25.73
CA GLN A 276 25.28 48.24 -25.16
C GLN A 276 26.34 47.19 -25.51
N PHE A 277 26.81 46.46 -24.51
CA PHE A 277 27.75 45.37 -24.71
C PHE A 277 27.15 44.03 -24.28
N THR A 278 27.46 42.99 -25.03
CA THR A 278 27.04 41.62 -24.76
C THR A 278 28.25 40.72 -24.66
N PHE A 279 28.26 39.88 -23.62
CA PHE A 279 29.17 38.75 -23.52
C PHE A 279 28.62 37.63 -24.39
N VAL A 280 29.44 37.13 -25.32
CA VAL A 280 29.12 36.03 -26.23
C VAL A 280 29.91 34.79 -25.83
#